data_AF-A0A1I6FEL5-F1
#
_entry.id   AF-A0A1I6FEL5-F1
#
_cell.length_a   1.000
_cell.length_b   1.000
_cell.length_c   1.000
_cell.angle_alpha   90.00
_cell.angle_beta   90.00
_cell.angle_gamma   90.00
#
_symmetry.space_group_name_H-M   'P 1'
#
loop_
_entity.id
_entity.type
_entity.pdbx_description
1 polymer ?
#
loop_
_entity_poly.entity_id
_entity_poly.type
_entity_poly.pdbx_seq_one_letter_code
_entity_poly.pdbx_strand_id
1 'polypeptide(L)'
;MLKAARPAQEHQDVPPITALIPQARREQGLTQRELADLLCEISQNDSVTREEVSRWERGKRIPGPYWRAFLSAALDVPHAAVDKAATIARETRRATSEDDSD
;
A
#
# COMPACT_ATOMS: atom_id res chain seq x y z
N MET A 1 -4.75 -12.48 25.71
CA MET A 1 -3.69 -12.98 24.81
C MET A 1 -2.97 -11.77 24.22
N LEU A 2 -1.79 -11.43 24.73
CA LEU A 2 -1.00 -10.32 24.19
C LEU A 2 -0.51 -10.70 22.79
N LYS A 3 -0.99 -10.00 21.75
CA LYS A 3 -0.35 -10.04 20.43
C LYS A 3 0.98 -9.31 20.62
N ALA A 4 2.06 -10.06 20.72
CA ALA A 4 3.40 -9.49 20.77
C ALA A 4 3.53 -8.55 19.57
N ALA A 5 3.75 -7.26 19.83
CA ALA A 5 4.19 -6.30 18.83
C ALA A 5 5.46 -6.88 18.24
N ARG A 6 5.37 -7.41 17.02
CA ARG A 6 6.53 -7.98 16.33
C ARG A 6 7.56 -6.85 16.19
N PRO A 7 8.83 -7.09 16.56
CA PRO A 7 9.85 -6.08 16.39
C PRO A 7 9.87 -5.66 14.92
N ALA A 8 9.94 -4.35 14.70
CA ALA A 8 10.11 -3.75 13.38
C ALA A 8 11.15 -4.56 12.60
N GLN A 9 10.74 -5.18 11.50
CA GLN A 9 11.63 -5.95 10.64
C GLN A 9 12.61 -4.96 10.01
N GLU A 10 13.76 -4.78 10.66
CA GLU A 10 14.91 -4.09 10.11
C GLU A 10 15.54 -4.96 9.01
N HIS A 11 15.67 -4.35 7.82
CA HIS A 11 16.40 -4.81 6.63
C HIS A 11 15.89 -6.09 5.93
N GLN A 12 14.77 -5.96 5.21
CA GLN A 12 14.55 -6.68 3.95
C GLN A 12 13.96 -5.69 2.95
N ASP A 13 14.40 -5.74 1.69
CA ASP A 13 14.07 -4.77 0.64
C ASP A 13 12.58 -4.42 0.63
N VAL A 14 12.27 -3.15 0.91
CA VAL A 14 10.88 -2.67 0.89
C VAL A 14 10.31 -3.00 -0.49
N PRO A 15 9.28 -3.85 -0.60
CA PRO A 15 8.74 -4.23 -1.89
C PRO A 15 8.02 -3.04 -2.52
N PRO A 16 7.77 -3.04 -3.84
CA PRO A 16 6.93 -2.03 -4.46
C PRO A 16 5.54 -2.02 -3.80
N ILE A 17 4.88 -0.87 -3.84
CA ILE A 17 3.59 -0.69 -3.15
C ILE A 17 2.49 -1.64 -3.65
N THR A 18 2.65 -2.14 -4.88
CA THR A 18 1.81 -3.15 -5.51
C THR A 18 1.86 -4.50 -4.79
N ALA A 19 2.98 -4.83 -4.13
CA ALA A 19 3.14 -6.03 -3.32
C ALA A 19 2.94 -5.75 -1.82
N LEU A 20 3.38 -4.59 -1.33
CA LEU A 20 3.26 -4.20 0.08
C LEU A 20 1.79 -4.16 0.54
N ILE A 21 0.90 -3.47 -0.19
CA ILE A 21 -0.51 -3.33 0.18
C ILE A 21 -1.21 -4.69 0.31
N PRO A 22 -1.22 -5.55 -0.72
CA PRO A 22 -1.96 -6.81 -0.63
C PRO A 22 -1.33 -7.81 0.34
N GLN A 23 -0.01 -7.71 0.62
CA GLN A 23 0.61 -8.52 1.67
C GLN A 23 0.13 -8.09 3.05
N ALA A 24 0.32 -6.83 3.43
CA ALA A 24 -0.05 -6.32 4.75
C ALA A 24 -1.56 -6.46 5.00
N ARG A 25 -2.38 -6.21 3.96
CA ARG A 25 -3.83 -6.42 4.03
C ARG A 25 -4.20 -7.86 4.37
N ARG A 26 -3.57 -8.85 3.72
CA ARG A 26 -3.82 -10.28 3.98
C ARG A 26 -3.31 -10.73 5.34
N GLU A 27 -2.18 -10.18 5.81
CA GLU A 27 -1.66 -10.44 7.16
C GLU A 27 -2.61 -9.98 8.26
N GLN A 28 -3.43 -8.97 7.98
CA GLN A 28 -4.52 -8.52 8.85
C GLN A 28 -5.86 -9.24 8.63
N GLY A 29 -5.96 -10.13 7.62
CA GLY A 29 -7.20 -10.83 7.29
C GLY A 29 -8.24 -9.97 6.55
N LEU A 30 -7.84 -8.81 6.02
CA LEU A 30 -8.75 -7.88 5.35
C LEU A 30 -8.95 -8.24 3.87
N THR A 31 -10.16 -8.06 3.37
CA THR A 31 -10.49 -7.99 1.94
C THR A 31 -10.20 -6.59 1.39
N GLN A 32 -10.14 -6.44 0.05
CA GLN A 32 -9.99 -5.11 -0.57
C GLN A 32 -11.12 -4.15 -0.21
N ARG A 33 -12.33 -4.67 0.01
CA ARG A 33 -13.50 -3.87 0.42
C ARG A 33 -13.31 -3.38 1.85
N GLU A 34 -12.97 -4.28 2.77
CA GLU A 34 -12.75 -3.92 4.17
C GLU A 34 -11.58 -2.94 4.34
N LEU A 35 -10.52 -3.05 3.54
CA LEU A 35 -9.46 -2.02 3.52
C LEU A 35 -10.00 -0.67 3.04
N ALA A 36 -10.81 -0.64 1.98
CA ALA A 36 -11.41 0.61 1.50
C ALA A 36 -12.32 1.23 2.57
N ASP A 37 -13.17 0.43 3.21
CA ASP A 37 -14.09 0.88 4.26
C ASP A 37 -13.30 1.42 5.48
N LEU A 38 -12.25 0.72 5.89
CA LEU A 38 -11.34 1.19 6.95
C LEU A 38 -10.66 2.50 6.59
N LEU A 39 -10.17 2.64 5.35
CA LEU A 39 -9.57 3.90 4.87
C LEU A 39 -10.57 5.05 4.90
N CYS A 40 -11.82 4.82 4.47
CA CYS A 40 -12.89 5.81 4.57
C CYS A 40 -13.15 6.23 6.02
N GLU A 41 -13.22 5.26 6.93
CA GLU A 41 -13.45 5.48 8.35
C GLU A 41 -12.35 6.33 8.98
N ILE A 42 -11.08 5.97 8.80
CA ILE A 42 -9.97 6.70 9.45
C ILE A 42 -9.66 8.05 8.77
N SER A 43 -9.99 8.21 7.49
CA SER A 43 -9.75 9.46 6.76
C SER A 43 -10.91 10.44 6.80
N GLN A 44 -12.08 9.99 7.27
CA GLN A 44 -13.35 10.73 7.19
C GLN A 44 -13.66 11.19 5.76
N ASN A 45 -13.27 10.38 4.77
CA ASN A 45 -13.38 10.66 3.35
C ASN A 45 -13.79 9.40 2.59
N ASP A 46 -15.00 9.41 2.01
CA ASP A 46 -15.63 8.27 1.35
C ASP A 46 -15.20 8.06 -0.12
N SER A 47 -14.21 8.83 -0.60
CA SER A 47 -13.80 8.80 -2.01
C SER A 47 -12.96 7.59 -2.41
N VAL A 48 -12.41 6.83 -1.45
CA VAL A 48 -11.66 5.59 -1.75
C VAL A 48 -12.62 4.40 -1.84
N THR A 49 -12.50 3.63 -2.92
CA THR A 49 -13.33 2.46 -3.17
C THR A 49 -12.51 1.19 -3.25
N ARG A 50 -13.17 0.04 -3.17
CA ARG A 50 -12.54 -1.28 -3.45
C ARG A 50 -11.81 -1.28 -4.80
N GLU A 51 -12.39 -0.64 -5.83
CA GLU A 51 -11.79 -0.53 -7.16
C GLU A 51 -10.51 0.28 -7.13
N GLU A 52 -10.45 1.36 -6.33
CA GLU A 52 -9.24 2.16 -6.16
C GLU A 52 -8.14 1.37 -5.44
N VAL A 53 -8.48 0.64 -4.37
CA VAL A 53 -7.56 -0.32 -3.72
C VAL A 53 -7.05 -1.34 -4.74
N SER A 54 -7.94 -1.94 -5.55
CA SER A 54 -7.57 -2.88 -6.60
C SER A 54 -6.62 -2.28 -7.64
N ARG A 55 -6.78 -1.00 -8.00
CA ARG A 55 -5.85 -0.30 -8.91
C ARG A 55 -4.47 -0.13 -8.28
N TRP A 56 -4.39 0.12 -6.98
CA TRP A 56 -3.12 0.21 -6.26
C TRP A 56 -2.40 -1.13 -6.20
N GLU A 57 -3.10 -2.20 -5.82
CA GLU A 57 -2.51 -3.54 -5.72
C GLU A 57 -2.01 -4.07 -7.07
N ARG A 58 -2.70 -3.71 -8.17
CA ARG A 58 -2.29 -4.11 -9.53
C ARG A 58 -1.31 -3.14 -10.20
N GLY A 59 -0.88 -2.09 -9.50
CA GLY A 59 0.02 -1.08 -10.07
C GLY A 59 -0.57 -0.21 -11.18
N LYS A 60 -1.89 -0.25 -11.38
CA LYS A 60 -2.58 0.64 -12.35
C LYS A 60 -2.59 2.09 -11.89
N ARG A 61 -2.51 2.31 -10.56
CA ARG A 61 -2.33 3.63 -9.97
C ARG A 61 -1.42 3.51 -8.76
N ILE A 62 -0.65 4.55 -8.47
CA ILE A 62 0.17 4.63 -7.25
C ILE A 62 -0.53 5.60 -6.30
N PRO A 63 -0.80 5.22 -5.04
CA PRO A 63 -1.52 6.09 -4.11
C PRO A 63 -0.75 7.39 -3.86
N GLY A 64 -1.50 8.50 -3.86
CA GLY A 64 -0.97 9.83 -3.54
C GLY A 64 -0.54 9.96 -2.08
N PRO A 65 0.23 11.01 -1.72
CA PRO A 65 0.75 11.19 -0.35
C PRO A 65 -0.32 11.13 0.73
N TYR A 66 -1.47 11.76 0.50
CA TYR A 66 -2.62 11.73 1.40
C TYR A 66 -3.06 10.29 1.74
N TRP A 67 -3.28 9.44 0.73
CA TRP A 67 -3.68 8.05 0.95
C TRP A 67 -2.58 7.18 1.53
N ARG A 68 -1.30 7.52 1.33
CA ARG A 68 -0.18 6.78 1.94
C ARG A 68 -0.11 6.96 3.46
N ALA A 69 -0.49 8.13 3.97
CA ALA A 69 -0.66 8.36 5.41
C ALA A 69 -1.70 7.41 6.02
N PHE A 70 -2.87 7.29 5.38
CA PHE A 70 -3.93 6.40 5.85
C PHE A 70 -3.62 4.93 5.63
N LEU A 71 -2.93 4.56 4.54
CA LEU A 71 -2.46 3.20 4.32
C LEU A 71 -1.48 2.76 5.42
N SER A 72 -0.59 3.65 5.85
CA SER A 72 0.32 3.38 6.98
C SER A 72 -0.45 3.05 8.26
N ALA A 73 -1.47 3.86 8.59
CA ALA A 73 -2.29 3.65 9.77
C ALA A 73 -3.18 2.40 9.67
N ALA A 74 -3.87 2.20 8.54
CA ALA A 74 -4.78 1.08 8.32
C ALA A 74 -4.04 -0.27 8.30
N LEU A 75 -2.85 -0.31 7.69
CA LEU A 75 -2.09 -1.55 7.50
C LEU A 75 -1.06 -1.82 8.60
N ASP A 76 -0.95 -0.94 9.59
CA ASP A 76 0.07 -1.02 10.66
C ASP A 76 1.49 -1.19 10.07
N VAL A 77 1.76 -0.43 9.00
CA VAL A 77 3.04 -0.41 8.28
C VAL A 77 3.69 0.96 8.50
N PRO A 78 4.99 1.06 8.82
CA PRO A 78 5.66 2.35 8.96
C PRO A 78 5.48 3.24 7.72
N HIS A 79 5.13 4.52 7.93
CA HIS A 79 4.87 5.46 6.82
C HIS A 79 6.04 5.56 5.84
N ALA A 80 7.28 5.56 6.36
CA ALA A 80 8.50 5.57 5.54
C ALA A 80 8.59 4.36 4.60
N ALA A 81 8.11 3.18 5.02
CA ALA A 81 8.08 1.99 4.17
C ALA A 81 7.01 2.14 3.06
N VAL A 82 5.85 2.71 3.37
CA VAL A 82 4.80 2.99 2.35
C VAL A 82 5.29 4.01 1.31
N ASP A 83 5.98 5.07 1.74
CA ASP A 83 6.57 6.05 0.82
C ASP A 83 7.67 5.43 -0.05
N LYS A 84 8.60 4.67 0.54
CA LYS A 84 9.66 3.98 -0.22
C LYS A 84 9.07 2.98 -1.23
N ALA A 85 8.07 2.20 -0.84
CA ALA A 85 7.36 1.29 -1.73
C ALA A 85 6.69 2.00 -2.92
N ALA A 86 6.14 3.20 -2.69
CA ALA A 86 5.54 4.02 -3.74
C ALA A 86 6.59 4.59 -4.71
N THR A 87 7.77 4.96 -4.21
CA THR A 87 8.89 5.39 -5.06
C THR A 87 9.37 4.26 -5.95
N ILE A 88 9.63 3.07 -5.38
CA ILE A 88 10.05 1.88 -6.13
C ILE A 88 9.04 1.57 -7.25
N ALA A 89 7.74 1.58 -6.94
CA ALA A 89 6.71 1.34 -7.95
C ALA A 89 6.67 2.39 -9.08
N ARG A 90 7.03 3.66 -8.81
CA ARG A 90 7.14 4.70 -9.85
C ARG A 90 8.32 4.43 -10.77
N GLU A 91 9.46 4.07 -10.19
CA GLU A 91 10.69 3.75 -10.92
C GLU A 91 10.50 2.52 -11.80
N THR A 92 9.93 1.43 -11.27
CA THR A 92 9.63 0.23 -12.05
C THR A 92 8.71 0.54 -13.24
N ARG A 93 7.67 1.35 -13.04
CA ARG A 93 6.76 1.76 -14.14
C ARG A 93 7.46 2.56 -15.23
N ARG A 94 8.45 3.39 -14.85
CA ARG A 94 9.22 4.19 -15.79
C ARG A 94 10.13 3.29 -16.65
N ALA A 95 10.83 2.35 -16.02
CA ALA A 95 11.69 1.41 -16.71
C ALA A 95 10.92 0.56 -17.74
N THR A 96 9.73 0.06 -17.39
CA THR A 96 8.91 -0.72 -18.34
C THR A 96 8.43 0.11 -19.53
N SER A 97 8.09 1.40 -19.35
CA SER A 97 7.65 2.24 -20.48
C SER A 97 8.79 2.63 -21.43
N GLU A 98 10.04 2.62 -20.95
CA GLU A 98 11.22 2.90 -21.77
C GLU A 98 11.57 1.68 -22.66
N ASP A 99 11.29 0.46 -22.19
CA ASP A 99 11.50 -0.81 -22.93
C ASP A 99 10.43 -1.06 -24.02
N ASP A 100 9.18 -0.62 -23.80
CA ASP A 100 8.07 -0.77 -24.78
C ASP A 100 8.17 0.22 -25.97
N SER A 101 9.16 1.12 -25.97
CA SER A 101 9.30 2.22 -26.96
C SER A 101 10.46 2.04 -27.96
N ASP A 102 11.18 0.91 -27.94
CA ASP A 102 12.29 0.56 -28.86
C ASP A 102 11.85 -0.55 -29.86
#